data_AF-F6H4C7-F1
#
_entry.id   AF-F6H4C7-F1
#
_cell.length_a   1.000
_cell.length_b   1.000
_cell.length_c   1.000
_cell.angle_alpha   90.00
_cell.angle_beta   90.00
_cell.angle_gamma   90.00
#
_symmetry.space_group_name_H-M   'P 1'
#
loop_
_entity.id
_entity.type
_entity.pdbx_description
1 polymer ?
#
loop_
_entity_poly.entity_id
_entity_poly.type
_entity_poly.pdbx_seq_one_letter_code
_entity_poly.pdbx_strand_id
1 'polypeptide(L)'
;MAVTITAYKDNTFDFTVKSPSVTWYLKKAARIELGSGRPGHIVASSVTLKHIYEIAKKDITPMGGFPHCGVVKDDYVLIKGCCVGPKKRVVTLRQSLLKQTSRVALEEIKLKFIDTASKFGHGRFPTTQEKQKFYGRLKA
;
A
#
# COMPACT_ATOMS: atom_id res chain seq x y z
N MET A 1 -1.87 -6.53 10.97
CA MET A 1 -1.88 -7.23 9.67
C MET A 1 -2.08 -8.70 9.98
N ALA A 2 -3.13 -9.31 9.42
CA ALA A 2 -3.42 -10.73 9.66
C ALA A 2 -3.11 -11.48 8.38
N VAL A 3 -2.22 -12.45 8.48
CA VAL A 3 -1.85 -13.35 7.39
C VAL A 3 -2.42 -14.70 7.78
N THR A 4 -3.36 -15.21 6.99
CA THR A 4 -3.96 -16.54 7.21
C THR A 4 -3.31 -17.51 6.26
N ILE A 5 -2.62 -18.50 6.83
CA ILE A 5 -1.97 -19.58 6.10
C ILE A 5 -2.80 -20.84 6.36
N THR A 6 -3.46 -21.35 5.32
CA THR A 6 -4.18 -22.63 5.36
C THR A 6 -3.31 -23.70 4.70
N ALA A 7 -2.96 -24.72 5.49
CA ALA A 7 -2.11 -25.84 5.08
C ALA A 7 -2.97 -27.06 4.78
N TYR A 8 -2.85 -27.61 3.57
CA TYR A 8 -3.55 -28.82 3.17
C TYR A 8 -2.62 -30.04 3.20
N LYS A 9 -3.24 -31.22 3.23
CA LYS A 9 -2.58 -32.52 3.46
C LYS A 9 -1.68 -32.96 2.30
N ASP A 10 -1.91 -32.40 1.12
CA ASP A 10 -1.15 -32.51 -0.11
C ASP A 10 0.05 -31.55 -0.18
N ASN A 11 0.45 -30.95 0.95
CA ASN A 11 1.54 -29.98 1.05
C ASN A 11 1.32 -28.72 0.19
N THR A 12 0.09 -28.44 -0.21
CA THR A 12 -0.32 -27.18 -0.81
C THR A 12 -0.75 -26.22 0.29
N PHE A 13 -0.48 -24.93 0.10
CA PHE A 13 -0.79 -23.90 1.08
C PHE A 13 -1.43 -22.71 0.38
N ASP A 14 -2.58 -22.28 0.88
CA ASP A 14 -3.18 -21.03 0.47
C ASP A 14 -2.69 -19.91 1.38
N PHE A 15 -2.03 -18.92 0.77
CA PHE A 15 -1.52 -17.76 1.46
C PHE A 15 -2.42 -16.55 1.15
N THR A 16 -3.30 -16.23 2.09
CA THR A 16 -4.16 -15.05 1.96
C THR A 16 -3.58 -13.89 2.77
N VAL A 17 -2.94 -12.95 2.07
CA VAL A 17 -2.56 -11.66 2.66
C VAL A 17 -3.78 -10.78 2.62
N LYS A 18 -4.47 -10.67 3.76
CA LYS A 18 -5.58 -9.74 3.87
C LYS A 18 -5.03 -8.33 3.99
N SER A 19 -5.55 -7.43 3.17
CA SER A 19 -5.34 -5.99 3.31
C SER A 19 -5.64 -5.61 4.76
N PRO A 20 -4.84 -4.70 5.38
CA PRO A 20 -5.16 -4.23 6.71
C PRO A 20 -6.59 -3.68 6.72
N SER A 21 -7.39 -4.12 7.69
CA SER A 21 -8.80 -3.77 7.74
C SER A 21 -8.97 -2.25 7.80
N VAL A 22 -10.11 -1.73 7.31
CA VAL A 22 -10.43 -0.29 7.35
C VAL A 22 -10.22 0.30 8.75
N THR A 23 -10.51 -0.48 9.79
CA THR A 23 -10.27 -0.15 11.20
C THR A 23 -8.80 0.23 11.49
N TRP A 24 -7.84 -0.43 10.86
CA TRP A 24 -6.41 -0.13 11.02
C TRP A 24 -6.07 1.25 10.44
N TYR A 25 -6.57 1.57 9.26
CA TYR A 25 -6.35 2.88 8.64
C TYR A 25 -6.98 4.01 9.45
N LEU A 26 -8.20 3.81 9.95
CA LEU A 26 -8.90 4.79 10.79
C LEU A 26 -8.13 5.08 12.09
N LYS A 27 -7.63 4.03 12.77
CA LYS A 27 -6.78 4.16 13.97
C LYS A 27 -5.49 4.92 13.68
N LYS A 28 -4.85 4.65 12.53
CA LYS A 28 -3.63 5.33 12.10
C LYS A 28 -3.87 6.81 11.79
N ALA A 29 -4.97 7.14 11.12
CA ALA A 29 -5.36 8.52 10.84
C ALA A 29 -5.71 9.30 12.12
N ALA A 30 -6.31 8.62 13.10
CA ALA A 30 -6.63 9.17 14.41
C ALA A 30 -5.44 9.18 15.40
N ARG A 31 -4.29 8.59 15.04
CA ARG A 31 -3.11 8.41 15.91
C ARG A 31 -3.41 7.70 17.23
N ILE A 32 -4.23 6.65 17.18
CA ILE A 32 -4.56 5.81 18.34
C ILE A 32 -4.17 4.35 18.11
N GLU A 33 -3.78 3.65 19.17
CA GLU A 33 -3.41 2.23 19.10
C GLU A 33 -4.60 1.31 19.36
N LEU A 34 -5.47 1.68 20.31
CA LEU A 34 -6.66 0.92 20.71
C LEU A 34 -7.93 1.78 20.60
N GLY A 35 -9.04 1.13 20.27
CA GLY A 35 -10.36 1.76 20.30
C GLY A 35 -10.98 1.72 21.71
N SER A 36 -12.12 2.38 21.88
CA SER A 36 -12.87 2.31 23.14
C SER A 36 -13.39 0.89 23.39
N GLY A 37 -13.17 0.37 24.60
CA GLY A 37 -13.74 -0.91 25.05
C GLY A 37 -15.23 -0.84 25.42
N ARG A 38 -15.81 0.37 25.51
CA ARG A 38 -17.24 0.63 25.75
C ARG A 38 -17.79 1.53 24.64
N PRO A 39 -18.15 0.95 23.47
CA PRO A 39 -18.68 1.72 22.35
C PRO A 39 -19.95 2.48 22.76
N GLY A 40 -20.10 3.72 22.30
CA GLY A 40 -21.25 4.58 22.62
C GLY A 40 -21.15 5.40 23.90
N HIS A 41 -20.30 4.99 24.85
CA HIS A 41 -20.08 5.74 26.10
C HIS A 41 -18.78 6.56 26.09
N ILE A 42 -17.72 6.02 25.49
CA ILE A 42 -16.41 6.66 25.43
C ILE A 42 -15.99 6.80 23.97
N VAL A 43 -15.85 8.04 23.51
CA VAL A 43 -15.33 8.37 22.17
C VAL A 43 -13.81 8.39 22.24
N ALA A 44 -13.15 7.46 21.55
CA ALA A 44 -11.68 7.35 21.58
C ALA A 44 -10.96 8.44 20.77
N SER A 45 -11.53 8.84 19.63
CA SER A 45 -10.97 9.87 18.75
C SER A 45 -11.99 10.27 17.68
N SER A 46 -11.89 11.49 17.15
CA SER A 46 -12.65 11.92 15.98
C SER A 46 -11.81 11.77 14.70
N VAL A 47 -12.43 11.31 13.62
CA VAL A 47 -11.82 11.24 12.27
C VAL A 47 -12.58 12.22 11.37
N THR A 48 -11.86 13.13 10.72
CA THR A 48 -12.47 14.08 9.79
C THR A 48 -12.71 13.43 8.42
N LEU A 49 -13.70 13.94 7.67
CA LEU A 49 -13.96 13.51 6.30
C LEU A 49 -12.70 13.60 5.42
N LYS A 50 -11.85 14.60 5.65
CA LYS A 50 -10.56 14.77 4.96
C LYS A 50 -9.65 13.54 5.15
N HIS A 51 -9.54 13.02 6.36
CA HIS A 51 -8.73 11.82 6.63
C HIS A 51 -9.30 10.58 5.94
N ILE A 52 -10.63 10.44 5.90
CA ILE A 52 -11.30 9.33 5.20
C ILE A 52 -10.99 9.41 3.69
N TYR A 53 -11.04 10.61 3.11
CA TYR A 53 -10.65 10.82 1.72
C TYR A 53 -9.17 10.60 1.46
N GLU A 54 -8.26 10.96 2.37
CA GLU A 54 -6.82 10.73 2.23
C GLU A 54 -6.44 9.24 2.33
N ILE A 55 -7.08 8.50 3.24
CA ILE A 55 -6.96 7.04 3.34
C ILE A 55 -7.43 6.38 2.04
N ALA A 56 -8.54 6.87 1.48
CA ALA A 56 -9.11 6.35 0.25
C ALA A 56 -8.38 6.80 -1.03
N LYS A 57 -7.55 7.85 -0.99
CA LYS A 57 -6.96 8.48 -2.20
C LYS A 57 -5.56 8.04 -2.57
N LYS A 58 -4.79 7.45 -1.65
CA LYS A 58 -3.36 7.21 -1.91
C LYS A 58 -3.13 5.84 -2.54
N ASP A 59 -3.39 5.78 -3.84
CA ASP A 59 -3.09 4.61 -4.66
C ASP A 59 -1.58 4.45 -4.88
N ILE A 60 -1.15 3.21 -5.13
CA ILE A 60 0.25 2.89 -5.47
C ILE A 60 0.68 3.51 -6.81
N THR A 61 -0.29 3.84 -7.67
CA THR A 61 -0.03 4.32 -9.02
C THR A 61 0.44 5.76 -9.00
N PRO A 62 1.57 6.08 -9.65
CA PRO A 62 2.04 7.45 -9.72
C PRO A 62 1.08 8.30 -10.55
N MET A 63 1.17 9.63 -10.40
CA MET A 63 0.39 10.55 -11.25
C MET A 63 0.64 10.28 -12.73
N GLY A 64 -0.43 10.03 -13.50
CA GLY A 64 -0.35 9.65 -14.91
C GLY A 64 -0.14 8.14 -15.17
N GLY A 65 -0.02 7.32 -14.12
CA GLY A 65 0.17 5.88 -14.20
C GLY A 65 1.62 5.47 -14.42
N PHE A 66 1.87 4.17 -14.36
CA PHE A 66 3.19 3.61 -14.63
C PHE A 66 3.50 3.67 -16.14
N PRO A 67 4.67 4.20 -16.57
CA PRO A 67 4.99 4.33 -17.99
C PRO A 67 4.94 2.98 -18.68
N HIS A 68 4.13 2.86 -19.73
CA HIS A 68 3.84 1.64 -20.49
C HIS A 68 3.09 0.51 -19.76
N CYS A 69 2.79 0.63 -18.46
CA CYS A 69 1.96 -0.33 -17.71
C CYS A 69 0.52 0.17 -17.50
N GLY A 70 0.35 1.46 -17.23
CA GLY A 70 -0.95 2.04 -16.88
C GLY A 70 -1.22 2.07 -15.37
N VAL A 71 -2.49 1.90 -14.99
CA VAL A 71 -2.98 2.00 -13.62
C VAL A 71 -3.17 0.60 -13.04
N VAL A 72 -2.63 0.36 -11.86
CA VAL A 72 -2.82 -0.86 -11.07
C VAL A 72 -4.16 -0.74 -10.33
N LYS A 73 -5.10 -1.62 -10.64
CA LYS A 73 -6.44 -1.65 -10.03
C LYS A 73 -6.65 -2.86 -9.11
N ASP A 74 -5.96 -3.96 -9.42
CA ASP A 74 -6.07 -5.22 -8.71
C ASP A 74 -5.01 -5.35 -7.60
N ASP A 75 -5.04 -6.47 -6.88
CA ASP A 75 -4.07 -6.80 -5.85
C ASP A 75 -2.64 -6.82 -6.42
N TYR A 76 -1.69 -6.30 -5.63
CA TYR A 76 -0.31 -6.13 -6.05
C TYR A 76 0.68 -6.51 -4.96
N VAL A 77 1.89 -6.88 -5.38
CA VAL A 77 3.04 -7.18 -4.50
C VAL A 77 4.17 -6.22 -4.85
N LEU A 78 4.81 -5.65 -3.82
CA LEU A 78 6.02 -4.84 -3.98
C LEU A 78 7.25 -5.70 -3.71
N ILE A 79 8.05 -5.95 -4.75
CA ILE A 79 9.30 -6.70 -4.66
C ILE A 79 10.46 -5.70 -4.52
N LYS A 80 11.36 -5.95 -3.57
CA LYS A 80 12.56 -5.14 -3.39
C LYS A 80 13.48 -5.29 -4.63
N GLY A 81 13.84 -4.17 -5.25
CA GLY A 81 14.79 -4.13 -6.36
C GLY A 81 14.13 -4.28 -7.74
N CYS A 82 14.82 -4.98 -8.66
CA CYS A 82 14.34 -5.24 -10.01
C CYS A 82 13.80 -6.67 -10.15
N CYS A 83 12.94 -6.89 -11.14
CA CYS A 83 12.48 -8.22 -11.54
C CYS A 83 12.86 -8.49 -13.00
N VAL A 84 12.87 -9.75 -13.39
CA VAL A 84 13.30 -10.15 -14.74
C VAL A 84 12.26 -9.78 -15.78
N GLY A 85 12.71 -9.10 -16.84
CA GLY A 85 11.91 -8.78 -18.01
C GLY A 85 11.32 -7.37 -18.06
N PRO A 86 10.71 -7.01 -19.19
CA PRO A 86 10.10 -5.72 -19.39
C PRO A 86 8.75 -5.63 -18.67
N LYS A 87 8.28 -4.40 -18.56
CA LYS A 87 6.93 -4.04 -18.11
C LYS A 87 5.86 -4.85 -18.87
N LYS A 88 4.76 -5.23 -18.19
CA LYS A 88 3.66 -6.09 -18.67
C LYS A 88 4.01 -7.57 -18.92
N ARG A 89 5.25 -8.02 -18.70
CA ARG A 89 5.57 -9.45 -18.74
C ARG A 89 4.92 -10.16 -17.54
N VAL A 90 4.28 -11.29 -17.80
CA VAL A 90 3.78 -12.18 -16.75
C VAL A 90 4.98 -12.73 -15.98
N VAL A 91 4.97 -12.60 -14.66
CA VAL A 91 6.02 -13.10 -13.77
C VAL A 91 5.41 -14.14 -12.84
N THR A 92 6.01 -15.33 -12.81
CA THR A 92 5.65 -16.37 -11.84
C THR A 92 6.52 -16.23 -10.60
N LEU A 93 5.89 -16.08 -9.43
CA LEU A 93 6.58 -16.05 -8.15
C LEU A 93 6.55 -17.44 -7.53
N ARG A 94 7.71 -17.91 -7.08
CA ARG A 94 7.88 -19.20 -6.39
C ARG A 94 8.46 -18.94 -5.00
N GLN A 95 7.99 -19.68 -4.00
CA GLN A 95 8.62 -19.67 -2.70
C GLN A 95 10.07 -20.18 -2.79
N SER A 96 10.95 -19.62 -1.96
CA SER A 96 12.32 -20.12 -1.85
C SER A 96 12.33 -21.59 -1.42
N LEU A 97 13.12 -22.41 -2.11
CA LEU A 97 13.27 -23.83 -1.81
C LEU A 97 13.75 -24.11 -0.37
N LEU A 98 14.65 -23.25 0.12
CA LEU A 98 15.23 -23.36 1.45
C LEU A 98 14.61 -22.32 2.37
N LYS A 99 14.45 -22.69 3.65
CA LYS A 99 14.02 -21.75 4.70
C LYS A 99 15.05 -20.64 4.84
N GLN A 100 14.61 -19.40 4.65
CA GLN A 100 15.49 -18.24 4.77
C GLN A 100 15.75 -17.93 6.25
N THR A 101 17.02 -17.85 6.63
CA THR A 101 17.47 -17.57 8.01
C THR A 101 18.29 -16.28 8.13
N SER A 102 18.57 -15.61 7.01
CA SER A 102 19.37 -14.39 7.00
C SER A 102 18.62 -13.25 7.69
N ARG A 103 19.37 -12.35 8.36
CA ARG A 103 18.79 -11.20 9.08
C ARG A 103 17.90 -10.36 8.16
N VAL A 104 18.38 -10.08 6.95
CA VAL A 104 17.65 -9.33 5.91
C VAL A 104 16.31 -9.99 5.54
N ALA A 105 16.22 -11.33 5.59
CA ALA A 105 14.98 -12.04 5.26
C ALA A 105 13.98 -12.09 6.43
N LEU A 106 14.46 -11.99 7.68
CA LEU A 106 13.63 -12.04 8.89
C LEU A 106 13.22 -10.65 9.41
N GLU A 107 13.73 -9.59 8.78
CA GLU A 107 13.41 -8.21 9.16
C GLU A 107 11.94 -7.85 8.89
N GLU A 108 11.28 -7.26 9.89
CA GLU A 108 9.93 -6.71 9.74
C GLU A 108 9.98 -5.39 8.95
N ILE A 109 9.44 -5.38 7.73
CA ILE A 109 9.51 -4.21 6.84
C ILE A 109 8.39 -3.21 7.18
N LYS A 110 8.77 -2.07 7.77
CA LYS A 110 7.87 -0.92 8.02
C LYS A 110 8.14 0.21 7.03
N LEU A 111 7.33 0.32 5.99
CA LEU A 111 7.45 1.39 4.99
C LEU A 111 6.99 2.74 5.58
N LYS A 112 7.85 3.76 5.48
CA LYS A 112 7.53 5.14 5.90
C LYS A 112 6.91 5.96 4.75
N PHE A 113 7.41 5.78 3.54
CA PHE A 113 7.03 6.56 2.37
C PHE A 113 7.11 5.74 1.09
N ILE A 114 6.19 6.00 0.17
CA ILE A 114 6.18 5.47 -1.20
C ILE A 114 6.06 6.67 -2.13
N ASP A 115 6.95 6.75 -3.11
CA ASP A 115 6.95 7.82 -4.09
C ASP A 115 5.91 7.58 -5.18
N THR A 116 4.82 8.36 -5.15
CA THR A 116 3.76 8.37 -6.16
C THR A 116 3.88 9.54 -7.14
N ALA A 117 5.03 10.23 -7.16
CA ALA A 117 5.26 11.27 -8.15
C ALA A 117 5.31 10.68 -9.57
N SER A 118 4.91 11.49 -10.54
CA SER A 118 4.91 11.10 -11.96
C SER A 118 6.27 10.53 -12.38
N LYS A 119 6.23 9.40 -13.10
CA LYS A 119 7.41 8.80 -13.73
C LYS A 119 7.58 9.20 -15.19
N PHE A 120 6.69 10.05 -15.70
CA PHE A 120 6.86 10.74 -16.97
C PHE A 120 7.69 12.01 -16.73
N GLY A 121 8.95 11.99 -17.17
CA GLY A 121 9.92 13.06 -16.88
C GLY A 121 10.32 13.08 -15.39
N HIS A 122 10.54 14.29 -14.85
CA HIS A 122 10.94 14.50 -13.46
C HIS A 122 9.71 14.79 -12.58
N GLY A 123 9.24 13.80 -11.82
CA GLY A 123 8.13 13.93 -10.90
C GLY A 123 8.45 14.83 -9.70
N ARG A 124 7.60 15.85 -9.45
CA ARG A 124 7.76 16.80 -8.32
C ARG A 124 6.69 16.69 -7.24
N PHE A 125 5.48 16.25 -7.62
CA PHE A 125 4.33 16.22 -6.72
C PHE A 125 3.81 14.79 -6.59
N PRO A 126 3.63 14.28 -5.36
CA PRO A 126 3.00 12.98 -5.13
C PRO A 126 1.52 12.93 -5.51
N THR A 127 0.78 14.04 -5.34
CA THR A 127 -0.66 14.10 -5.62
C THR A 127 -1.07 15.27 -6.53
N THR A 128 -2.19 15.10 -7.23
CA THR A 128 -2.76 16.13 -8.12
C THR A 128 -3.20 17.36 -7.34
N GLN A 129 -3.67 17.17 -6.10
CA GLN A 129 -4.07 18.26 -5.21
C GLN A 129 -2.88 19.10 -4.76
N GLU A 130 -1.75 18.48 -4.39
CA GLU A 130 -0.52 19.21 -4.07
C GLU A 130 -0.04 20.01 -5.27
N LYS A 131 -0.07 19.41 -6.47
CA LYS A 131 0.26 20.08 -7.72
C LYS A 131 -0.64 21.30 -7.97
N GLN A 132 -1.95 21.13 -7.86
CA GLN A 132 -2.92 22.21 -8.09
C GLN A 132 -2.80 23.32 -7.03
N LYS A 133 -2.59 22.96 -5.77
CA LYS A 133 -2.38 23.91 -4.68
C LYS A 133 -1.09 24.71 -4.83
N PHE A 134 -0.03 24.07 -5.34
CA PHE A 134 1.25 24.72 -5.61
C PHE A 134 1.17 25.72 -6.77
N TYR A 135 0.56 25.30 -7.90
CA TYR A 135 0.50 26.15 -9.10
C TYR A 135 -0.65 27.16 -9.09
N GLY A 136 -1.68 26.95 -8.27
CA GLY A 136 -2.84 27.84 -8.21
C GLY A 136 -3.66 27.83 -9.50
N ARG A 137 -4.20 29.00 -9.86
CA ARG A 137 -5.03 29.14 -11.06
C ARG A 137 -4.13 29.25 -12.30
N LEU A 138 -4.19 28.22 -13.14
CA LEU A 138 -3.47 28.18 -14.41
C LEU A 138 -4.31 28.82 -15.53
N LYS A 139 -3.64 29.34 -16.56
CA LYS A 139 -4.29 29.73 -17.81
C LYS A 139 -4.79 28.47 -18.51
N ALA A 140 -6.04 28.49 -18.97
CA ALA A 140 -6.64 27.41 -19.75
C ALA A 140 -5.93 27.25 -21.09
#